data_AF-A0A8T5LI91-F1
#
_entry.id   AF-A0A8T5LI91-F1
#
_cell.length_a   1.000
_cell.length_b   1.000
_cell.length_c   1.000
_cell.angle_alpha   90.00
_cell.angle_beta   90.00
_cell.angle_gamma   90.00
#
_symmetry.space_group_name_H-M   'P 1'
#
loop_
_entity.id
_entity.type
_entity.pdbx_description
1 polymer ?
#
loop_
_entity_poly.entity_id
_entity_poly.type
_entity_poly.pdbx_seq_one_letter_code
_entity_poly.pdbx_strand_id
1 'polypeptide(L)'
;NNKSSKSEIPINQVISMRGQGITNNQIIQTLQRDGFSSAQIFEAMNQADMVPAANGVNPQETRREQMAQFKEAPQQPAEQQNFDYQTPYNQEPPIHQPHEGMDDSQLQPGASGVEELVESIIEEKWTELVKDINRIIGWKNKVESKISSMEQDFLNLKEEFDKLHQAVIGKIGEYDKNILTVGAEVKAMEKVFSKVLPVFTENVNTLSRISDSLKKKAP
;
A
#
# COMPACT_ATOMS: atom_id res chain seq x y z
N ASN A 1 2.12 12.60 44.79
CA ASN A 1 3.42 11.91 44.85
C ASN A 1 3.25 10.42 44.61
N ASN A 2 3.53 9.92 43.41
CA ASN A 2 4.01 8.56 43.22
C ASN A 2 4.81 8.48 41.91
N LYS A 3 6.08 8.92 41.98
CA LYS A 3 7.11 8.72 40.94
C LYS A 3 8.00 7.59 41.43
N SER A 4 7.89 6.42 40.81
CA SER A 4 8.86 5.31 40.87
C SER A 4 8.41 4.27 39.81
N SER A 5 8.46 4.53 38.50
CA SER A 5 9.67 4.61 37.66
C SER A 5 10.71 3.54 37.99
N LYS A 6 10.33 2.27 37.90
CA LYS A 6 11.20 1.29 37.25
C LYS A 6 10.84 1.29 35.77
N SER A 7 11.87 1.34 34.94
CA SER A 7 11.87 1.37 33.48
C SER A 7 11.24 0.09 32.90
N GLU A 8 9.95 -0.09 33.11
CA GLU A 8 9.19 -1.16 32.50
C GLU A 8 8.77 -0.65 31.13
N ILE A 9 9.40 -1.24 30.11
CA ILE A 9 9.08 -1.00 28.71
C ILE A 9 7.55 -1.20 28.57
N PRO A 10 6.78 -0.23 28.02
CA PRO A 10 5.30 -0.24 28.06
C PRO A 10 4.66 -1.23 27.07
N ILE A 11 5.15 -2.47 27.04
CA ILE A 11 4.75 -3.53 26.09
C ILE A 11 3.26 -3.82 26.22
N ASN A 12 2.76 -4.01 27.45
CA ASN A 12 1.35 -4.30 27.72
C ASN A 12 0.42 -3.16 27.27
N GLN A 13 0.87 -1.91 27.42
CA GLN A 13 0.11 -0.73 27.03
C GLN A 13 0.04 -0.62 25.50
N VAL A 14 1.13 -0.92 24.79
CA VAL A 14 1.16 -1.02 23.33
C VAL A 14 0.23 -2.11 22.82
N ILE A 15 0.28 -3.32 23.40
CA ILE A 15 -0.59 -4.45 23.00
C ILE A 15 -2.06 -4.09 23.20
N SER A 16 -2.42 -3.48 24.34
CA SER A 16 -3.80 -3.09 24.63
C SER A 16 -4.31 -2.03 23.65
N MET A 17 -3.52 -0.98 23.38
CA MET A 17 -3.89 0.07 22.44
C MET A 17 -4.05 -0.46 21.01
N ARG A 18 -3.17 -1.37 20.61
CA ARG A 18 -3.27 -2.04 19.31
C ARG A 18 -4.51 -2.92 19.19
N GLY A 19 -4.86 -3.65 20.26
CA GLY A 19 -6.10 -4.43 20.32
C GLY A 19 -7.37 -3.57 20.19
N GLN A 20 -7.28 -2.28 20.49
CA GLN A 20 -8.35 -1.29 20.31
C GLN A 20 -8.35 -0.65 18.91
N GLY A 21 -7.44 -1.05 18.01
CA GLY A 21 -7.30 -0.48 16.66
C GLY A 21 -6.60 0.89 16.63
N ILE A 22 -5.92 1.28 17.70
CA ILE A 22 -5.16 2.54 17.76
C ILE A 22 -3.92 2.42 16.88
N THR A 23 -3.63 3.45 16.07
CA THR A 23 -2.48 3.44 15.16
C THR A 23 -1.16 3.66 15.91
N ASN A 24 -0.07 3.17 15.33
CA ASN A 24 1.28 3.32 15.90
C ASN A 24 1.64 4.77 16.23
N ASN A 25 1.26 5.73 15.38
CA ASN A 25 1.50 7.15 15.61
C ASN A 25 0.74 7.68 16.83
N GLN A 26 -0.50 7.24 17.02
CA GLN A 26 -1.31 7.61 18.19
C GLN A 26 -0.78 6.96 19.47
N ILE A 27 -0.28 5.73 19.38
CA ILE A 27 0.39 5.03 20.49
C ILE A 27 1.64 5.80 20.90
N ILE A 28 2.49 6.19 19.95
CA ILE A 28 3.72 6.97 20.20
C ILE A 28 3.38 8.29 20.91
N GLN A 29 2.41 9.04 20.40
CA GLN A 29 2.00 10.31 21.01
C GLN A 29 1.44 10.13 22.43
N THR A 30 0.68 9.06 22.66
CA THR A 30 0.11 8.75 23.97
C THR A 30 1.22 8.38 24.97
N LEU A 31 2.15 7.50 24.57
CA LEU A 31 3.26 7.09 25.43
C LEU A 31 4.27 8.22 25.68
N GLN A 32 4.51 9.09 24.70
CA GLN A 32 5.32 10.30 24.91
C GLN A 32 4.66 11.23 25.93
N ARG A 33 3.33 11.40 25.87
CA ARG A 33 2.57 12.18 26.87
C ARG A 33 2.61 11.54 28.26
N ASP A 34 2.67 10.22 28.32
CA ASP A 34 2.81 9.45 29.56
C ASP A 34 4.27 9.47 30.10
N GLY A 35 5.21 10.07 29.35
CA GLY A 35 6.57 10.34 29.77
C GLY A 35 7.61 9.30 29.37
N PHE A 36 7.27 8.37 28.47
CA PHE A 36 8.21 7.37 27.95
C PHE A 36 9.14 7.96 26.91
N SER A 37 10.41 7.54 26.92
CA SER A 37 11.38 7.94 25.91
C SER A 37 11.12 7.23 24.58
N SER A 38 11.51 7.87 23.47
CA SER A 38 11.37 7.27 22.14
C SER A 38 12.00 5.87 22.07
N ALA A 39 13.18 5.67 22.66
CA ALA A 39 13.84 4.35 22.70
C ALA A 39 12.98 3.28 23.39
N GLN A 40 12.41 3.59 24.55
CA GLN A 40 11.52 2.67 25.27
C GLN A 40 10.22 2.38 24.51
N ILE A 41 9.68 3.37 23.79
CA ILE A 41 8.48 3.22 22.98
C ILE A 41 8.76 2.28 21.79
N PHE A 42 9.85 2.52 21.06
CA PHE A 42 10.22 1.67 19.92
C PHE A 42 10.52 0.24 20.35
N GLU A 43 11.20 0.07 21.48
CA GLU A 43 11.48 -1.25 22.03
C GLU A 43 10.19 -1.96 22.48
N ALA A 44 9.26 -1.24 23.12
CA ALA A 44 7.94 -1.78 23.48
C ALA A 44 7.13 -2.23 22.25
N MET A 45 7.16 -1.44 21.18
CA MET A 45 6.44 -1.73 19.94
C MET A 45 7.02 -2.93 19.21
N ASN A 46 8.34 -3.03 19.13
CA ASN A 46 9.01 -4.17 18.50
C ASN A 46 8.79 -5.45 19.32
N GLN A 47 8.88 -5.38 20.66
CA GLN A 47 8.57 -6.52 21.52
C GLN A 47 7.09 -6.91 21.46
N ALA A 48 6.17 -5.95 21.37
CA ALA A 48 4.74 -6.21 21.17
C ALA A 48 4.42 -6.82 19.80
N ASP A 49 5.24 -6.58 18.77
CA ASP A 49 5.14 -7.21 17.45
C ASP A 49 5.66 -8.66 17.45
N MET A 50 6.62 -8.97 18.33
CA MET A 50 7.20 -10.30 18.46
C MET A 50 6.35 -11.28 19.29
N VAL A 51 5.46 -10.76 20.14
CA VAL A 51 4.44 -11.57 20.81
C VAL A 51 3.29 -11.77 19.83
N PRO A 52 3.01 -13.01 19.35
CA PRO A 52 1.89 -13.27 18.46
C PRO A 52 0.59 -13.14 19.24
N ALA A 53 0.15 -11.91 19.47
CA ALA A 53 -1.13 -11.61 20.10
C ALA A 53 -2.23 -11.96 19.10
N ALA A 54 -3.05 -12.92 19.51
CA ALA A 54 -4.27 -13.36 18.86
C ALA A 54 -5.23 -12.18 18.63
N ASN A 55 -5.09 -11.50 17.49
CA ASN A 55 -6.15 -10.73 16.83
C ASN A 55 -5.61 -10.19 15.50
N GLY A 56 -5.92 -10.93 14.43
CA GLY A 56 -6.01 -10.60 12.99
C GLY A 56 -5.56 -9.28 12.37
N VAL A 57 -4.63 -8.52 12.95
CA VAL A 57 -4.06 -7.31 12.37
C VAL A 57 -2.73 -7.66 11.72
N ASN A 58 -2.66 -7.45 10.42
CA ASN A 58 -1.58 -7.93 9.56
C ASN A 58 -0.29 -7.09 9.80
N PRO A 59 0.82 -7.65 10.30
CA PRO A 59 2.03 -6.91 10.67
C PRO A 59 2.72 -6.16 9.51
N GLN A 60 2.29 -6.41 8.26
CA GLN A 60 2.83 -5.78 7.06
C GLN A 60 2.29 -4.36 6.80
N GLU A 61 1.07 -4.01 7.24
CA GLU A 61 0.52 -2.67 7.01
C GLU A 61 1.15 -1.64 7.96
N THR A 62 1.36 -2.04 9.21
CA THR A 62 1.97 -1.22 10.27
C THR A 62 3.43 -0.84 9.97
N ARG A 63 4.18 -1.69 9.27
CA ARG A 63 5.57 -1.43 8.85
C ARG A 63 5.64 -0.38 7.72
N ARG A 64 4.59 -0.28 6.91
CA ARG A 64 4.55 0.60 5.72
C ARG A 64 4.36 2.08 6.10
N GLU A 65 3.69 2.35 7.22
CA GLU A 65 3.51 3.71 7.74
C GLU A 65 4.78 4.28 8.42
N GLN A 66 5.65 3.42 8.99
CA GLN A 66 6.91 3.86 9.61
C GLN A 66 7.94 4.41 8.61
N MET A 67 7.91 3.98 7.34
CA MET A 67 8.86 4.43 6.31
C MET A 67 8.45 5.74 5.62
N ALA A 68 7.17 6.11 5.65
CA ALA A 68 6.66 7.28 4.93
C ALA A 68 6.93 8.63 5.64
N GLN A 69 7.27 8.61 6.94
CA GLN A 69 7.36 9.84 7.75
C GLN A 69 8.78 10.40 7.89
N PHE A 70 9.80 9.77 7.30
CA PHE A 70 11.20 10.25 7.37
C PHE A 70 11.61 11.19 6.23
N LYS A 71 10.67 11.63 5.38
CA LYS A 71 10.99 12.46 4.20
C LYS A 71 10.88 13.98 4.41
N GLU A 72 10.46 14.46 5.58
CA GLU A 72 10.35 15.89 5.88
C GLU A 72 10.72 16.21 7.34
N ALA A 73 12.02 16.32 7.62
CA ALA A 73 12.52 17.06 8.76
C ALA A 73 13.89 17.71 8.42
N PRO A 74 14.11 19.00 8.75
CA PRO A 74 15.33 19.70 8.41
C PRO A 74 16.55 19.12 9.15
N GLN A 75 17.62 18.88 8.39
CA GLN A 75 18.92 18.43 8.89
C GLN A 75 19.51 19.44 9.86
N GLN A 76 19.74 19.03 11.11
CA GLN A 76 20.70 19.67 12.01
C GLN A 76 22.05 18.92 11.91
N PRO A 77 23.20 19.62 12.02
CA PRO A 77 24.52 18.99 11.97
C PRO A 77 24.72 18.06 13.17
N ALA A 78 25.08 16.80 12.90
CA ALA A 78 25.43 15.82 13.92
C ALA A 78 26.83 16.11 14.48
N GLU A 79 26.90 16.46 15.78
CA GLU A 79 28.14 16.36 16.55
C GLU A 79 28.43 14.88 16.82
N GLN A 80 29.63 14.44 16.43
CA GLN A 80 30.15 13.11 16.70
C GLN A 80 30.42 12.95 18.21
N GLN A 81 29.59 12.16 18.90
CA GLN A 81 29.94 11.57 20.19
C GLN A 81 30.34 10.11 19.98
N ASN A 82 31.63 9.86 20.16
CA ASN A 82 32.22 8.53 20.36
C ASN A 82 31.53 7.86 21.56
N PHE A 83 30.94 6.69 21.34
CA PHE A 83 30.59 5.77 22.43
C PHE A 83 31.53 4.56 22.38
N ASP A 84 32.43 4.56 23.36
CA ASP A 84 33.36 3.50 23.71
C ASP A 84 32.59 2.44 24.51
N TYR A 85 32.60 1.18 24.05
CA TYR A 85 31.97 0.07 24.76
C TYR A 85 33.04 -0.65 25.61
N GLN A 86 33.05 -0.40 26.92
CA GLN A 86 33.81 -1.21 27.89
C GLN A 86 32.96 -2.37 28.41
N THR A 87 33.48 -3.58 28.23
CA THR A 87 33.04 -4.82 28.90
C THR A 87 33.59 -4.88 30.33
N PRO A 88 32.81 -5.33 31.33
CA PRO A 88 33.31 -5.51 32.69
C PRO A 88 33.90 -6.92 32.88
N TYR A 89 35.20 -7.01 33.13
CA TYR A 89 35.85 -8.22 33.64
C TYR A 89 35.86 -8.22 35.17
N ASN A 90 35.45 -9.36 35.72
CA ASN A 90 35.40 -9.67 37.15
C ASN A 90 36.79 -10.15 37.63
N GLN A 91 37.25 -9.65 38.77
CA GLN A 91 38.56 -9.93 39.37
C GLN A 91 38.53 -11.09 40.40
N GLU A 92 39.50 -12.01 40.25
CA GLU A 92 40.39 -12.63 41.28
C GLU A 92 39.85 -13.60 42.37
N PRO A 93 40.65 -14.59 42.85
CA PRO A 93 42.00 -14.39 43.45
C PRO A 93 43.16 -15.33 43.04
N PRO A 94 44.44 -14.93 43.32
CA PRO A 94 45.67 -15.65 42.96
C PRO A 94 46.35 -16.40 44.13
N ILE A 95 47.01 -17.54 43.86
CA ILE A 95 48.13 -18.08 44.68
C ILE A 95 49.21 -18.73 43.78
N HIS A 96 50.48 -18.49 44.16
CA HIS A 96 51.75 -18.81 43.51
C HIS A 96 52.11 -20.30 43.37
N GLN A 97 52.90 -20.66 42.34
CA GLN A 97 54.32 -21.08 42.44
C GLN A 97 54.93 -21.43 41.07
N PRO A 98 56.26 -21.25 40.87
CA PRO A 98 56.96 -21.61 39.64
C PRO A 98 57.46 -23.07 39.68
N HIS A 99 57.26 -23.82 38.59
CA HIS A 99 58.03 -25.04 38.32
C HIS A 99 58.34 -25.14 36.83
N GLU A 100 59.64 -25.13 36.54
CA GLU A 100 60.23 -25.61 35.31
C GLU A 100 60.05 -27.13 35.21
N GLY A 101 59.86 -27.61 33.98
CA GLY A 101 60.16 -28.99 33.60
C GLY A 101 58.95 -29.89 33.31
N MET A 102 59.10 -30.63 32.22
CA MET A 102 58.36 -31.82 31.77
C MET A 102 57.12 -31.62 30.88
N ASP A 103 57.36 -31.94 29.60
CA ASP A 103 56.64 -32.97 28.83
C ASP A 103 55.22 -32.64 28.36
N ASP A 104 55.15 -31.84 27.29
CA ASP A 104 53.96 -31.71 26.46
C ASP A 104 53.88 -32.92 25.51
N SER A 105 53.32 -34.01 26.02
CA SER A 105 52.93 -35.15 25.21
C SER A 105 51.70 -35.82 25.80
N GLN A 106 50.62 -35.73 25.03
CA GLN A 106 49.38 -36.51 25.12
C GLN A 106 48.37 -36.01 26.15
N LEU A 107 47.34 -35.31 25.66
CA LEU A 107 45.95 -35.76 25.74
C LEU A 107 45.02 -34.77 25.01
N GLN A 108 44.98 -34.83 23.67
CA GLN A 108 43.78 -34.42 22.94
C GLN A 108 43.67 -35.07 21.56
N PRO A 109 42.84 -36.12 21.41
CA PRO A 109 42.29 -36.48 20.11
C PRO A 109 40.77 -36.61 20.22
N GLY A 110 40.03 -35.53 19.98
CA GLY A 110 38.56 -35.62 19.94
C GLY A 110 37.80 -34.31 19.78
N ALA A 111 38.35 -33.17 20.23
CA ALA A 111 37.67 -31.88 20.14
C ALA A 111 37.88 -31.20 18.77
N SER A 112 39.11 -31.23 18.23
CA SER A 112 39.46 -30.47 17.02
C SER A 112 38.71 -30.91 15.76
N GLY A 113 38.39 -32.21 15.62
CA GLY A 113 37.66 -32.72 14.46
C GLY A 113 36.15 -32.43 14.52
N VAL A 114 35.59 -32.22 15.71
CA VAL A 114 34.17 -31.83 15.87
C VAL A 114 34.03 -30.31 15.76
N GLU A 115 34.97 -29.53 16.27
CA GLU A 115 35.00 -28.07 16.08
C GLU A 115 35.21 -27.68 14.61
N GLU A 116 36.13 -28.34 13.89
CA GLU A 116 36.32 -28.12 12.44
C GLU A 116 35.08 -28.56 11.63
N LEU A 117 34.45 -29.67 12.01
CA LEU A 117 33.20 -30.12 11.39
C LEU A 117 32.06 -29.13 11.68
N VAL A 118 31.98 -28.58 12.89
CA VAL A 118 30.97 -27.60 13.28
C VAL A 118 31.21 -26.24 12.60
N GLU A 119 32.45 -25.76 12.52
CA GLU A 119 32.79 -24.52 11.80
C GLU A 119 32.52 -24.65 10.30
N SER A 120 32.89 -25.77 9.67
CA SER A 120 32.58 -26.01 8.26
C SER A 120 31.08 -26.09 7.98
N ILE A 121 30.30 -26.71 8.88
CA ILE A 121 28.84 -26.76 8.76
C ILE A 121 28.21 -25.37 8.98
N ILE A 122 28.71 -24.58 9.93
CA ILE A 122 28.21 -23.22 10.20
C ILE A 122 28.51 -22.31 9.01
N GLU A 123 29.71 -22.34 8.45
CA GLU A 123 30.10 -21.51 7.31
C GLU A 123 29.31 -21.87 6.04
N GLU A 124 29.10 -23.17 5.79
CA GLU A 124 28.26 -23.65 4.68
C GLU A 124 26.82 -23.13 4.84
N LYS A 125 26.21 -23.30 6.02
CA LYS A 125 24.84 -22.85 6.28
C LYS A 125 24.71 -21.33 6.29
N TRP A 126 25.72 -20.61 6.76
CA TRP A 126 25.77 -19.15 6.70
C TRP A 126 25.81 -18.64 5.26
N THR A 127 26.63 -19.27 4.42
CA THR A 127 26.73 -18.93 2.99
C THR A 127 25.42 -19.19 2.25
N GLU A 128 24.76 -20.32 2.51
CA GLU A 128 23.43 -20.62 1.97
C GLU A 128 22.38 -19.58 2.41
N LEU A 129 22.38 -19.20 3.69
CA LEU A 129 21.46 -18.21 4.24
C LEU A 129 21.66 -16.82 3.62
N VAL A 130 22.91 -16.37 3.45
CA VAL A 130 23.23 -15.10 2.79
C VAL A 130 22.77 -15.10 1.34
N LYS A 131 22.91 -16.23 0.64
CA LYS A 131 22.43 -16.39 -0.74
C LYS A 131 20.91 -16.26 -0.83
N ASP A 132 20.18 -16.87 0.10
CA ASP A 132 18.72 -16.77 0.15
C ASP A 132 18.24 -15.36 0.50
N ILE A 133 18.92 -14.66 1.41
CA ILE A 133 18.66 -13.24 1.70
C ILE A 133 18.86 -12.39 0.45
N ASN A 134 19.95 -12.58 -0.29
CA ASN A 134 20.19 -11.85 -1.53
C ASN A 134 19.10 -12.11 -2.58
N ARG A 135 18.59 -13.35 -2.65
CA ARG A 135 17.45 -13.70 -3.51
C ARG A 135 16.17 -12.98 -3.09
N ILE A 136 15.91 -12.89 -1.78
CA ILE A 136 14.75 -12.17 -1.22
C ILE A 136 14.86 -10.67 -1.50
N ILE A 137 16.05 -10.07 -1.37
CA ILE A 137 16.28 -8.66 -1.70
C ILE A 137 16.02 -8.41 -3.19
N GLY A 138 16.52 -9.28 -4.07
CA GLY A 138 16.26 -9.19 -5.50
C GLY A 138 14.77 -9.30 -5.83
N TRP A 139 14.07 -10.22 -5.18
CA TRP A 139 12.61 -10.34 -5.32
C TRP A 139 11.87 -9.11 -4.79
N LYS A 140 12.25 -8.59 -3.61
CA LYS A 140 11.69 -7.37 -3.03
C LYS A 140 11.82 -6.20 -4.00
N ASN A 141 13.00 -5.96 -4.54
CA ASN A 141 13.24 -4.86 -5.48
C ASN A 141 12.40 -5.01 -6.76
N LYS A 142 12.21 -6.24 -7.25
CA LYS A 142 11.36 -6.52 -8.41
C LYS A 142 9.88 -6.29 -8.12
N VAL A 143 9.40 -6.63 -6.92
CA VAL A 143 8.03 -6.38 -6.49
C VAL A 143 7.80 -4.90 -6.28
N GLU A 144 8.73 -4.20 -5.64
CA GLU A 144 8.66 -2.75 -5.42
C GLU A 144 8.58 -1.98 -6.74
N SER A 145 9.43 -2.33 -7.71
CA SER A 145 9.35 -1.77 -9.07
C SER A 145 8.03 -2.08 -9.78
N LYS A 146 7.49 -3.29 -9.64
CA LYS A 146 6.18 -3.65 -10.22
C LYS A 146 5.04 -2.87 -9.58
N ILE A 147 5.07 -2.70 -8.25
CA ILE A 147 4.06 -1.92 -7.51
C ILE A 147 4.09 -0.47 -7.98
N SER A 148 5.27 0.15 -8.08
CA SER A 148 5.36 1.53 -8.56
C SER A 148 4.88 1.68 -10.00
N SER A 149 5.17 0.71 -10.89
CA SER A 149 4.61 0.70 -12.25
C SER A 149 3.09 0.60 -12.24
N MET A 150 2.53 -0.27 -11.39
CA MET A 150 1.10 -0.48 -11.28
C MET A 150 0.37 0.74 -10.71
N GLU A 151 1.00 1.44 -9.76
CA GLU A 151 0.50 2.73 -9.24
C GLU A 151 0.44 3.78 -10.35
N GLN A 152 1.48 3.88 -11.18
CA GLN A 152 1.49 4.79 -12.32
C GLN A 152 0.42 4.42 -13.36
N ASP A 153 0.28 3.13 -13.68
CA ASP A 153 -0.75 2.65 -14.61
C ASP A 153 -2.15 2.94 -14.08
N PHE A 154 -2.37 2.84 -12.77
CA PHE A 154 -3.65 3.17 -12.14
C PHE A 154 -3.97 4.68 -12.21
N LEU A 155 -2.96 5.53 -12.01
CA LEU A 155 -3.10 6.98 -12.19
C LEU A 155 -3.42 7.34 -13.64
N ASN A 156 -2.74 6.72 -14.60
CA ASN A 156 -3.00 6.91 -16.02
C ASN A 156 -4.42 6.43 -16.40
N LEU A 157 -4.84 5.25 -15.92
CA LEU A 157 -6.18 4.71 -16.13
C LEU A 157 -7.26 5.63 -15.57
N LYS A 158 -7.02 6.21 -14.38
CA LYS A 158 -7.93 7.20 -13.79
C LYS A 158 -8.07 8.42 -14.69
N GLU A 159 -6.96 8.95 -15.21
CA GLU A 159 -6.97 10.10 -16.10
C GLU A 159 -7.71 9.79 -17.42
N GLU A 160 -7.46 8.62 -18.02
CA GLU A 160 -8.16 8.17 -19.21
C GLU A 160 -9.66 7.97 -18.97
N PHE A 161 -10.03 7.42 -17.81
CA PHE A 161 -11.42 7.27 -17.40
C PHE A 161 -12.12 8.62 -17.23
N ASP A 162 -11.46 9.60 -16.59
CA ASP A 162 -12.02 10.95 -16.42
C ASP A 162 -12.21 11.63 -17.79
N LYS A 163 -11.26 11.48 -18.72
CA LYS A 163 -11.40 11.96 -20.11
C LYS A 163 -12.54 11.28 -20.85
N LEU A 164 -12.66 9.95 -20.73
CA LEU A 164 -13.76 9.20 -21.34
C LEU A 164 -15.11 9.65 -20.77
N HIS A 165 -15.20 9.82 -19.45
CA HIS A 165 -16.42 10.27 -18.79
C HIS A 165 -16.84 11.67 -19.30
N GLN A 166 -15.90 12.60 -19.41
CA GLN A 166 -16.15 13.92 -19.99
C GLN A 166 -16.61 13.83 -21.46
N ALA A 167 -15.95 13.00 -22.27
CA ALA A 167 -16.32 12.80 -23.67
C ALA A 167 -17.73 12.18 -23.80
N VAL A 168 -18.07 11.20 -22.95
CA VAL A 168 -19.40 10.57 -22.92
C VAL A 168 -20.46 11.57 -22.52
N ILE A 169 -20.24 12.38 -21.48
CA ILE A 169 -21.19 13.45 -21.09
C ILE A 169 -21.36 14.45 -22.24
N GLY A 170 -20.27 14.86 -22.90
CA GLY A 170 -20.33 15.74 -24.07
C GLY A 170 -21.17 15.14 -25.19
N LYS A 171 -20.95 13.87 -25.52
CA LYS A 171 -21.73 13.15 -26.54
C LYS A 171 -23.20 12.99 -26.19
N ILE A 172 -23.53 12.74 -24.92
CA ILE A 172 -24.91 12.68 -24.45
C ILE A 172 -25.57 14.06 -24.56
N GLY A 173 -24.88 15.15 -24.22
CA GLY A 173 -25.38 16.51 -24.40
C GLY A 173 -25.61 16.88 -25.87
N GLU A 174 -24.68 16.51 -26.76
CA GLU A 174 -24.87 16.65 -28.21
C GLU A 174 -26.08 15.83 -28.70
N TYR A 175 -26.24 14.61 -28.20
CA TYR A 175 -27.35 13.72 -28.56
C TYR A 175 -28.70 14.28 -28.10
N ASP A 176 -28.81 14.80 -26.88
CA ASP A 176 -30.01 15.45 -26.37
C ASP A 176 -30.40 16.66 -27.22
N LYS A 177 -29.44 17.52 -27.56
CA LYS A 177 -29.65 18.66 -28.47
C LYS A 177 -30.12 18.22 -29.86
N ASN A 178 -29.53 17.15 -30.40
CA ASN A 178 -29.94 16.60 -31.68
C ASN A 178 -31.37 16.04 -31.62
N ILE A 179 -31.74 15.34 -30.53
CA ILE A 179 -33.11 14.85 -30.32
C ILE A 179 -34.10 16.01 -30.24
N LEU A 180 -33.78 17.11 -29.54
CA LEU A 180 -34.65 18.28 -29.47
C LEU A 180 -34.84 18.92 -30.85
N THR A 181 -33.77 18.98 -31.64
CA THR A 181 -33.82 19.51 -33.02
C THR A 181 -34.68 18.63 -33.92
N VAL A 182 -34.46 17.31 -33.89
CA VAL A 182 -35.28 16.34 -34.61
C VAL A 182 -36.75 16.42 -34.15
N GLY A 183 -37.01 16.60 -32.86
CA GLY A 183 -38.37 16.79 -32.35
C GLY A 183 -39.05 18.04 -32.92
N ALA A 184 -38.31 19.15 -33.06
CA ALA A 184 -38.81 20.36 -33.69
C ALA A 184 -39.09 20.16 -35.20
N GLU A 185 -38.19 19.48 -35.92
CA GLU A 185 -38.37 19.15 -37.33
C GLU A 185 -39.55 18.20 -37.55
N VAL A 186 -39.70 17.17 -36.73
CA VAL A 186 -40.83 16.24 -36.76
C VAL A 186 -42.14 16.98 -36.52
N LYS A 187 -42.18 17.93 -35.58
CA LYS A 187 -43.36 18.76 -35.34
C LYS A 187 -43.68 19.71 -36.49
N ALA A 188 -42.66 20.26 -37.14
CA ALA A 188 -42.85 21.06 -38.34
C ALA A 188 -43.41 20.20 -39.48
N MET A 189 -42.87 19.00 -39.67
CA MET A 189 -43.34 18.02 -40.64
C MET A 189 -44.78 17.58 -40.35
N GLU A 190 -45.13 17.33 -39.09
CA GLU A 190 -46.51 17.05 -38.64
C GLU A 190 -47.45 18.17 -39.09
N LYS A 191 -47.09 19.44 -38.83
CA LYS A 191 -47.89 20.60 -39.23
C LYS A 191 -48.02 20.73 -40.75
N VAL A 192 -46.99 20.39 -41.52
CA VAL A 192 -47.05 20.33 -42.98
C VAL A 192 -48.02 19.23 -43.42
N PHE A 193 -47.91 18.02 -42.86
CA PHE A 193 -48.84 16.93 -43.14
C PHE A 193 -50.28 17.28 -42.80
N SER A 194 -50.55 17.91 -41.65
CA SER A 194 -51.89 18.37 -41.28
C SER A 194 -52.49 19.36 -42.28
N LYS A 195 -51.66 20.15 -42.98
CA LYS A 195 -52.11 21.07 -44.03
C LYS A 195 -52.24 20.40 -45.40
N VAL A 196 -51.34 19.47 -45.72
CA VAL A 196 -51.30 18.81 -47.03
C VAL A 196 -52.36 17.73 -47.15
N LEU A 197 -52.63 16.95 -46.09
CA LEU A 197 -53.62 15.87 -46.12
C LEU A 197 -55.02 16.35 -46.57
N PRO A 198 -55.59 17.44 -46.01
CA PRO A 198 -56.89 17.95 -46.47
C PRO A 198 -56.89 18.37 -47.94
N VAL A 199 -55.83 19.07 -48.38
CA VAL A 199 -55.69 19.53 -49.78
C VAL A 199 -55.59 18.34 -50.73
N PHE A 200 -54.84 17.29 -50.36
CA PHE A 200 -54.77 16.06 -51.14
C PHE A 200 -56.13 15.37 -51.23
N THR A 201 -56.85 15.23 -50.11
CA THR A 201 -58.20 14.64 -50.09
C THR A 201 -59.19 15.46 -50.93
N GLU A 202 -59.15 16.78 -50.86
CA GLU A 202 -59.98 17.66 -51.67
C GLU A 202 -59.65 17.57 -53.17
N ASN A 203 -58.36 17.53 -53.53
CA ASN A 203 -57.92 17.35 -54.91
C ASN A 203 -58.32 15.98 -55.48
N VAL A 204 -58.20 14.90 -54.70
CA VAL A 204 -58.65 13.56 -55.12
C VAL A 204 -60.17 13.53 -55.29
N ASN A 205 -60.93 14.15 -54.38
CA ASN A 205 -62.38 14.24 -54.49
C ASN A 205 -62.83 15.07 -55.70
N THR A 206 -62.17 16.19 -55.99
CA THR A 206 -62.47 17.00 -57.18
C THR A 206 -62.14 16.25 -58.47
N LEU A 207 -61.00 15.55 -58.52
CA LEU A 207 -60.62 14.73 -59.66
C LEU A 207 -61.61 13.57 -59.89
N SER A 208 -62.06 12.91 -58.81
CA SER A 208 -63.12 11.90 -58.88
C SER A 208 -64.41 12.47 -59.49
N ARG A 209 -64.86 13.64 -59.01
CA ARG A 209 -66.06 14.31 -59.56
C ARG A 209 -65.90 14.68 -61.03
N ILE A 210 -64.73 15.20 -61.43
CA ILE A 210 -64.44 15.52 -62.83
C ILE A 210 -64.49 14.25 -63.67
N SER A 211 -63.84 13.17 -63.23
CA SER A 211 -63.87 11.87 -63.91
C SER A 211 -65.30 11.33 -64.05
N ASP A 212 -66.11 11.38 -63.00
CA ASP A 212 -67.52 10.95 -63.03
C ASP A 212 -68.36 11.79 -63.99
N SER A 213 -68.14 13.10 -64.01
CA SER A 213 -68.84 14.01 -64.92
C SER A 213 -68.46 13.78 -66.39
N LEU A 214 -67.18 13.48 -66.66
CA LEU A 214 -66.68 13.08 -67.98
C LEU A 214 -67.29 11.73 -68.41
N LYS A 215 -67.32 10.75 -67.51
CA LYS A 215 -67.92 9.43 -67.76
C LYS A 215 -69.41 9.52 -68.07
N LYS A 216 -70.14 10.47 -67.48
CA LYS A 216 -71.56 10.75 -67.80
C LYS A 216 -71.79 11.52 -69.10
N LYS A 217 -70.80 12.29 -69.57
CA LYS A 217 -70.88 13.08 -70.81
C LYS A 217 -70.31 12.37 -72.02
N ALA A 218 -69.55 11.29 -71.83
CA ALA A 218 -69.12 10.42 -72.91
C ALA A 218 -70.34 9.64 -73.46
N PRO A 219 -70.59 9.67 -74.78
CA PRO A 219 -71.70 8.95 -75.41
C PRO A 219 -71.54 7.42 -75.33
#